data_AF-A0A382Y2P4-F1
#
_entry.id   AF-A0A382Y2P4-F1
#
_cell.length_a   1.000
_cell.length_b   1.000
_cell.length_c   1.000
_cell.angle_alpha   90.00
_cell.angle_beta   90.00
_cell.angle_gamma   90.00
#
_symmetry.space_group_name_H-M   'P 1'
#
loop_
_entity.id
_entity.type
_entity.pdbx_description
1 polymer ?
#
loop_
_entity_poly.entity_id
_entity_poly.type
_entity_poly.pdbx_seq_one_letter_code
_entity_poly.pdbx_strand_id
1 'polypeptide(L)' 'MDSIRFGIIGCSRIAKRSVIPAILKSEFAELKMIGSRTVDKAKEFSKEFNCQDYGT' A
#
# COMPACT_ATOMS: atom_id res chain seq x y z
N MET A 1 -1.55 -21.71 1.54
CA MET A 1 -1.02 -21.08 0.32
C MET A 1 -0.61 -19.69 0.74
N ASP A 2 0.68 -19.36 0.64
CA ASP A 2 1.19 -18.12 1.24
C ASP A 2 0.94 -16.94 0.30
N SER A 3 0.39 -15.85 0.85
CA SER A 3 0.14 -14.62 0.11
C SER A 3 1.46 -13.91 -0.23
N ILE A 4 1.52 -13.34 -1.43
CA ILE A 4 2.65 -12.52 -1.86
C ILE A 4 2.57 -11.17 -1.14
N ARG A 5 3.65 -10.80 -0.46
CA ARG A 5 3.75 -9.53 0.28
C ARG A 5 4.17 -8.41 -0.66
N PHE A 6 3.30 -7.42 -0.83
CA PHE A 6 3.54 -6.24 -1.65
C PHE A 6 3.94 -5.03 -0.80
N GLY A 7 5.01 -4.36 -1.23
CA GLY A 7 5.37 -3.03 -0.78
C GLY A 7 5.16 -2.04 -1.92
N ILE A 8 4.53 -0.89 -1.64
CA ILE A 8 4.27 0.13 -2.64
C ILE A 8 5.16 1.32 -2.39
N ILE A 9 5.93 1.72 -3.41
CA ILE A 9 6.76 2.91 -3.36
C ILE A 9 6.14 3.94 -4.30
N GLY A 10 5.55 4.98 -3.72
CA GLY A 10 4.91 6.07 -4.44
C GLY A 10 3.39 6.14 -4.24
N CYS A 11 2.96 7.09 -3.41
CA CYS A 11 1.56 7.44 -3.18
C CYS A 11 0.96 8.25 -4.35
N SER A 12 0.83 7.61 -5.50
CA SER A 12 0.26 8.21 -6.72
C SER A 12 -1.26 8.05 -6.79
N ARG A 13 -1.91 8.80 -7.68
CA ARG A 13 -3.37 8.70 -7.91
C ARG A 13 -3.77 7.33 -8.45
N ILE A 14 -2.92 6.68 -9.25
CA ILE A 14 -3.17 5.34 -9.77
C ILE A 14 -3.01 4.27 -8.69
N ALA A 15 -2.02 4.43 -7.79
CA ALA A 15 -1.86 3.54 -6.64
C ALA A 15 -3.11 3.54 -5.76
N LYS A 16 -3.62 4.73 -5.43
CA LYS A 16 -4.85 4.92 -4.63
C LYS A 16 -6.10 4.35 -5.30
N ARG A 17 -6.29 4.61 -6.60
CA ARG A 17 -7.55 4.27 -7.28
C ARG A 17 -7.65 2.84 -7.81
N SER A 18 -6.53 2.19 -8.11
CA SER A 18 -6.52 0.93 -8.84
C SER A 18 -5.64 -0.12 -8.20
N VAL A 19 -4.34 0.16 -8.02
CA VAL A 19 -3.37 -0.87 -7.63
C VAL A 19 -3.61 -1.35 -6.19
N ILE A 20 -3.70 -0.44 -5.22
CA ILE A 20 -3.92 -0.82 -3.82
C ILE A 20 -5.24 -1.56 -3.66
N PRO A 21 -6.38 -1.07 -4.18
CA PRO A 21 -7.64 -1.82 -4.13
C PRO A 21 -7.57 -3.20 -4.79
N ALA A 22 -6.80 -3.37 -5.86
CA ALA A 22 -6.65 -4.66 -6.52
C ALA A 22 -5.84 -5.65 -5.66
N ILE A 23 -4.76 -5.18 -5.01
CA ILE A 23 -3.97 -5.98 -4.06
C ILE A 23 -4.85 -6.42 -2.89
N LEU A 24 -5.61 -5.50 -2.29
CA LEU A 24 -6.48 -5.79 -1.15
C LEU A 24 -7.64 -6.75 -1.48
N LYS A 25 -8.06 -6.83 -2.74
CA LYS A 25 -9.11 -7.76 -3.21
C LYS A 25 -8.57 -9.15 -3.56
N SER A 26 -7.26 -9.30 -3.70
CA SER A 26 -6.66 -10.57 -4.11
C SER A 26 -6.43 -11.47 -2.90
N GLU A 27 -6.86 -12.72 -2.99
CA GLU A 27 -6.58 -13.74 -1.97
C GLU A 27 -5.09 -14.16 -1.95
N PHE A 28 -4.34 -13.84 -3.01
CA PHE A 28 -2.94 -14.20 -3.18
C PHE A 28 -1.98 -13.07 -2.87
N ALA A 29 -2.48 -11.91 -2.42
CA ALA A 29 -1.67 -10.72 -2.20
C ALA A 29 -1.99 -10.07 -0.85
N GLU A 30 -0.95 -9.57 -0.20
CA GLU A 30 -1.06 -8.82 1.05
C GLU A 30 -0.28 -7.51 0.92
N LEU A 31 -0.91 -6.38 1.24
CA LEU A 31 -0.21 -5.10 1.31
C LEU A 31 0.53 -4.98 2.64
N LYS A 32 1.86 -5.07 2.61
CA LYS A 32 2.69 -4.98 3.82
C LYS A 32 3.20 -3.58 4.12
N MET A 33 3.60 -2.81 3.10
CA MET A 33 4.25 -1.52 3.33
C MET A 33 3.89 -0.44 2.31
N ILE A 34 3.82 0.81 2.76
CA ILE A 34 3.65 1.99 1.89
C ILE A 34 4.81 2.98 2.09
N GLY A 35 5.55 3.23 1.03
CA GLY A 35 6.65 4.18 0.95
C GLY A 35 6.30 5.42 0.13
N SER A 36 6.79 6.58 0.54
CA SER A 36 6.70 7.83 -0.23
C SER A 36 7.87 8.75 0.11
N ARG A 37 8.27 9.61 -0.84
CA ARG A 37 9.29 10.66 -0.61
C ARG A 37 9.02 11.55 0.61
N THR A 38 7.77 11.61 1.07
CA THR A 38 7.37 12.29 2.30
C THR A 38 6.58 11.32 3.19
N VAL A 39 6.99 11.22 4.46
CA VAL A 39 6.37 10.33 5.46
C VAL A 39 4.91 10.66 5.69
N ASP A 40 4.52 11.94 5.68
CA ASP A 40 3.11 12.34 5.86
C ASP A 40 2.20 11.74 4.80
N LYS A 41 2.69 11.67 3.55
CA LYS A 41 1.92 11.11 2.44
C LYS A 41 1.83 9.59 2.51
N ALA A 42 2.92 8.93 2.92
CA ALA A 42 2.91 7.50 3.20
C ALA A 42 1.93 7.16 4.33
N LYS A 43 1.92 7.96 5.40
CA LYS A 43 1.03 7.83 6.55
C LYS A 43 -0.44 8.04 6.19
N GLU A 44 -0.76 9.02 5.35
CA GLU A 44 -2.12 9.25 4.86
C GLU A 44 -2.64 8.01 4.11
N PHE A 45 -1.84 7.46 3.21
CA PHE A 45 -2.20 6.27 2.44
C PHE A 45 -2.28 5.02 3.33
N SER A 46 -1.37 4.86 4.29
CA SER A 46 -1.40 3.74 5.24
C SER A 46 -2.69 3.75 6.05
N LYS A 47 -3.15 4.92 6.50
CA LYS A 47 -4.44 5.04 7.18
C LYS A 47 -5.63 4.72 6.27
N GLU A 48 -5.61 5.21 5.03
CA GLU A 48 -6.68 4.97 4.07
C GLU A 48 -6.84 3.48 3.72
N PHE A 49 -5.73 2.75 3.63
CA PHE A 49 -5.71 1.35 3.23
C PHE A 49 -5.43 0.38 4.39
N ASN A 50 -5.48 0.87 5.63
CA ASN A 50 -5.24 0.13 6.87
C ASN A 50 -3.92 -0.68 6.86
N CYS A 51 -2.87 -0.14 6.26
CA CYS A 51 -1.54 -0.74 6.19
C CYS A 51 -0.70 -0.34 7.41
N GLN A 52 -0.11 -1.29 8.13
CA GLN A 52 0.61 -1.01 9.38
C GLN A 52 1.97 -0.35 9.15
N ASP A 53 2.74 -0.81 8.15
CA ASP A 53 4.07 -0.30 7.90
C ASP A 53 4.05 0.82 6.85
N TYR A 54 4.60 1.97 7.20
CA TYR A 54 4.79 3.09 6.28
C TYR A 54 6.10 3.82 6.54
N GLY A 55 6.65 4.43 5.49
CA GLY A 55 7.93 5.10 5.58
C GLY A 55 8.29 5.97 4.38
N THR A 56 9.54 6.41 4.36
CA THR A 56 10.16 7.08 3.21
C THR A 56 11.03 6.14 2.43
#